data_AF-A0A497MM38-F1
#
_entry.id   AF-A0A497MM38-F1
#
_cell.length_a   1.000
_cell.length_b   1.000
_cell.length_c   1.000
_cell.angle_alpha   90.00
_cell.angle_beta   90.00
_cell.angle_gamma   90.00
#
_symmetry.space_group_name_H-M   'P 1'
#
loop_
_entity.id
_entity.type
_entity.pdbx_description
1 polymer ?
#
loop_
_entity_poly.entity_id
_entity_poly.type
_entity_poly.pdbx_seq_one_letter_code
_entity_poly.pdbx_strand_id
1 'polypeptide(L)'
;MDRLPGEARGFLLEGLLKTVLKSKNAAAVDQVYVRRFLSIAREGLLESSEGLEVLLYMALAMEKEKTLSLLSEKPEFKEIYGILSG
;
A
#
# COMPACT_ATOMS: atom_id res chain seq x y z
N MET A 1 -1.75 -2.65 -10.25
CA MET A 1 -2.97 -2.76 -9.40
C MET A 1 -4.30 -2.66 -10.19
N ASP A 2 -4.27 -2.70 -11.52
CA ASP A 2 -5.43 -2.32 -12.37
C ASP A 2 -6.57 -3.34 -12.44
N ARG A 3 -6.30 -4.59 -12.06
CA ARG A 3 -7.29 -5.69 -12.15
C ARG A 3 -8.10 -5.89 -10.87
N LEU A 4 -7.83 -5.13 -9.81
CA LEU A 4 -8.55 -5.26 -8.54
C LEU A 4 -10.00 -4.74 -8.68
N PRO A 5 -11.00 -5.51 -8.24
CA PRO A 5 -12.37 -5.01 -8.11
C PRO A 5 -12.44 -3.77 -7.20
N GLY A 6 -13.42 -2.89 -7.44
CA GLY A 6 -13.55 -1.62 -6.70
C GLY A 6 -13.61 -1.79 -5.18
N GLU A 7 -14.34 -2.80 -4.68
CA GLU A 7 -14.42 -3.09 -3.24
C GLU A 7 -13.08 -3.56 -2.66
N ALA A 8 -12.39 -4.47 -3.36
CA ALA A 8 -11.06 -4.94 -2.96
C ALA A 8 -10.04 -3.79 -2.98
N ARG A 9 -10.17 -2.88 -3.95
CA ARG A 9 -9.35 -1.69 -4.08
C ARG A 9 -9.54 -0.73 -2.89
N GLY A 10 -10.79 -0.43 -2.53
CA GLY A 10 -11.10 0.41 -1.37
C GLY A 10 -10.60 -0.20 -0.07
N PHE A 11 -10.80 -1.50 0.12
CA PHE A 11 -10.27 -2.24 1.27
C PHE A 11 -8.75 -2.15 1.37
N LEU A 12 -8.05 -2.36 0.25
CA LEU A 12 -6.59 -2.28 0.21
C LEU A 12 -6.10 -0.87 0.55
N LEU A 13 -6.72 0.16 -0.03
CA LEU A 13 -6.39 1.55 0.27
C LEU A 13 -6.49 1.85 1.77
N GLU A 14 -7.63 1.52 2.38
CA GLU A 14 -7.86 1.78 3.80
C GLU A 14 -6.86 1.02 4.69
N GLY A 15 -6.61 -0.26 4.38
CA GLY A 15 -5.64 -1.08 5.11
C GLY A 15 -4.22 -0.53 5.02
N LEU A 16 -3.78 -0.10 3.83
CA LEU A 16 -2.46 0.47 3.63
C LEU A 16 -2.30 1.83 4.33
N LEU A 17 -3.29 2.72 4.19
CA LEU A 17 -3.28 4.01 4.90
C LEU A 17 -3.21 3.82 6.42
N LYS A 18 -4.02 2.90 6.96
CA LYS A 18 -3.99 2.57 8.38
C LYS A 18 -2.62 2.05 8.82
N THR A 19 -1.96 1.26 7.99
CA THR A 19 -0.63 0.70 8.27
C THR A 19 0.43 1.80 8.29
N VAL A 20 0.46 2.65 7.26
CA VAL A 20 1.39 3.78 7.15
C VAL A 20 1.18 4.79 8.28
N LEU A 21 -0.05 5.24 8.51
CA LEU A 21 -0.36 6.28 9.51
C LEU A 21 -0.14 5.84 10.96
N LYS A 22 -0.27 4.53 11.25
CA LYS A 22 -0.03 3.99 12.60
C LYS A 22 1.39 3.50 12.81
N SER A 23 2.23 3.48 11.78
CA SER A 23 3.61 3.05 11.93
C SER A 23 4.42 4.07 12.73
N LYS A 24 5.36 3.56 13.52
CA LYS A 24 6.39 4.36 14.21
C LYS A 24 7.71 4.39 13.44
N ASN A 25 7.79 3.71 12.29
CA ASN A 25 9.02 3.49 11.54
C ASN A 25 9.06 4.31 10.24
N ALA A 26 8.63 5.58 10.30
CA ALA A 26 8.57 6.44 9.11
C ALA A 26 9.95 6.64 8.44
N ALA A 27 11.04 6.55 9.21
CA ALA A 27 12.41 6.68 8.72
C ALA A 27 12.85 5.54 7.78
N ALA A 28 12.14 4.41 7.76
CA ALA A 28 12.44 3.30 6.85
C ALA A 28 12.04 3.57 5.39
N VAL A 29 11.25 4.63 5.13
CA VAL A 29 10.82 4.98 3.77
C VAL A 29 11.78 5.97 3.15
N ASP A 30 12.25 5.65 1.94
CA ASP A 30 13.05 6.57 1.15
C ASP A 30 12.24 7.84 0.79
N GLN A 31 12.90 9.00 0.91
CA GLN A 31 12.35 10.32 0.63
C GLN A 31 11.70 10.41 -0.76
N VAL A 32 12.17 9.66 -1.76
CA VAL A 32 11.58 9.61 -3.10
C VAL A 32 10.11 9.16 -3.04
N TYR A 33 9.81 8.12 -2.25
CA TYR A 33 8.44 7.60 -2.12
C TYR A 33 7.57 8.51 -1.27
N VAL A 34 8.14 9.16 -0.25
CA VAL A 34 7.41 10.19 0.51
C VAL A 34 6.98 11.35 -0.38
N ARG A 35 7.89 11.85 -1.24
CA ARG A 35 7.58 12.93 -2.20
C ARG A 35 6.51 12.48 -3.19
N ARG A 36 6.61 11.26 -3.72
CA ARG A 36 5.65 10.71 -4.66
C ARG A 36 4.27 10.56 -4.02
N PHE A 37 4.20 10.02 -2.80
CA PHE A 37 2.97 9.93 -2.02
C PHE A 37 2.30 11.30 -1.82
N LEU A 38 3.07 12.31 -1.43
CA LEU A 38 2.55 13.67 -1.25
C LEU A 38 2.02 14.28 -2.56
N SER A 39 2.68 14.04 -3.70
CA SER A 39 2.17 14.52 -5.01
C SER A 39 0.86 13.85 -5.38
N ILE A 40 0.82 12.52 -5.29
CA ILE A 40 -0.38 11.71 -5.57
C ILE A 40 -1.55 12.13 -4.67
N ALA A 41 -1.29 12.33 -3.37
CA ALA A 41 -2.30 12.77 -2.41
C ALA A 41 -2.85 14.16 -2.76
N ARG A 42 -1.97 15.10 -3.12
CA ARG A 42 -2.36 16.45 -3.54
C ARG A 42 -3.21 16.45 -4.81
N GLU A 43 -2.97 15.50 -5.71
CA GLU A 43 -3.70 15.36 -6.97
C GLU A 43 -4.99 14.52 -6.81
N GLY A 44 -5.28 14.00 -5.62
CA GLY A 44 -6.46 13.17 -5.36
C GLY A 44 -6.37 11.77 -5.97
N LEU A 45 -5.17 11.26 -6.24
CA LEU A 45 -4.91 10.02 -6.99
C LEU A 45 -4.58 8.82 -6.11
N LEU A 46 -4.88 8.84 -4.81
CA LEU A 46 -4.56 7.73 -3.89
C LEU A 46 -5.27 6.41 -4.27
N GLU A 47 -6.47 6.49 -4.83
CA GLU A 47 -7.23 5.33 -5.31
C GLU A 47 -6.74 4.79 -6.66
N SER A 48 -5.84 5.52 -7.33
CA SER A 48 -5.25 5.03 -8.58
C SER A 48 -4.33 3.83 -8.32
N SER A 49 -4.03 3.07 -9.38
CA SER A 49 -3.07 1.98 -9.27
C SER A 49 -1.70 2.45 -8.81
N GLU A 50 -1.24 3.60 -9.29
CA GLU A 50 0.02 4.21 -8.86
C GLU A 50 -0.03 4.61 -7.38
N GLY A 51 -1.13 5.20 -6.92
CA GLY A 51 -1.32 5.58 -5.52
C GLY A 51 -1.24 4.39 -4.58
N LEU A 52 -1.89 3.29 -4.95
CA LEU A 52 -1.84 2.04 -4.19
C LEU A 52 -0.47 1.39 -4.21
N GLU A 53 0.26 1.44 -5.33
CA GLU A 53 1.62 0.90 -5.42
C GLU A 53 2.60 1.68 -4.53
N VAL A 54 2.51 3.01 -4.52
CA VAL A 54 3.32 3.85 -3.63
C VAL A 54 2.98 3.58 -2.16
N LEU A 55 1.70 3.52 -1.81
CA LEU A 55 1.25 3.20 -0.45
C LEU A 55 1.71 1.81 -0.01
N LEU A 56 1.63 0.82 -0.90
CA LEU A 56 2.06 -0.55 -0.61
C LEU A 56 3.56 -0.60 -0.34
N TYR A 57 4.36 0.09 -1.15
CA TYR A 57 5.80 0.18 -0.94
C TYR A 57 6.12 0.81 0.42
N MET A 58 5.48 1.94 0.75
CA MET A 58 5.66 2.61 2.04
C MET A 58 5.28 1.69 3.20
N ALA A 59 4.13 1.02 3.11
CA ALA A 59 3.65 0.10 4.13
C ALA A 59 4.62 -1.09 4.33
N LEU A 60 5.14 -1.68 3.25
CA LEU A 60 6.14 -2.75 3.33
C LEU A 60 7.45 -2.31 3.99
N ALA A 61 7.93 -1.11 3.66
CA ALA A 61 9.16 -0.57 4.24
C ALA A 61 8.99 -0.28 5.74
N MET A 62 7.83 0.24 6.14
CA MET A 62 7.54 0.59 7.53
C MET A 62 7.17 -0.61 8.41
N GLU A 63 6.30 -1.50 7.89
CA GLU A 63 5.60 -2.56 8.64
C GLU A 63 5.40 -3.81 7.76
N LYS A 64 6.49 -4.46 7.31
CA LYS A 64 6.45 -5.60 6.38
C LYS A 64 5.46 -6.69 6.78
N GLU A 65 5.55 -7.18 8.01
CA GLU A 65 4.70 -8.30 8.48
C GLU A 65 3.21 -7.95 8.49
N LYS A 66 2.85 -6.75 8.96
CA LYS A 66 1.45 -6.29 8.98
C LYS A 66 0.91 -6.10 7.56
N THR A 67 1.74 -5.59 6.66
CA THR A 67 1.37 -5.40 5.26
C THR A 67 1.15 -6.73 4.55
N LEU A 68 2.01 -7.72 4.78
CA LEU A 68 1.83 -9.08 4.26
C LEU A 68 0.59 -9.75 4.86
N SER A 69 0.34 -9.54 6.16
CA SER A 69 -0.88 -10.02 6.83
C SER A 69 -2.13 -9.48 6.14
N LEU A 70 -2.22 -8.17 5.89
CA LEU A 70 -3.32 -7.53 5.16
C LEU A 70 -3.53 -8.16 3.78
N LEU A 71 -2.45 -8.39 3.03
CA LEU A 71 -2.51 -8.98 1.69
C LEU A 71 -2.93 -10.46 1.69
N SER A 72 -2.89 -11.15 2.83
CA SER A 72 -3.35 -12.53 2.96
C SER A 72 -4.86 -12.64 3.24
N GLU A 73 -5.53 -11.55 3.61
CA GLU A 73 -6.93 -11.55 4.07
C GLU A 73 -7.95 -11.80 2.95
N LYS A 74 -7.58 -11.54 1.70
CA LYS A 74 -8.51 -11.59 0.55
C LYS A 74 -7.91 -12.34 -0.66
N PRO A 75 -8.68 -13.23 -1.31
CA PRO A 75 -8.22 -13.95 -2.50
C PRO A 75 -7.74 -13.05 -3.64
N GLU A 76 -8.35 -11.86 -3.78
CA GLU A 76 -8.03 -10.85 -4.79
C GLU A 76 -6.59 -10.34 -4.68
N PHE A 77 -5.95 -10.48 -3.52
CA PHE A 77 -4.58 -10.03 -3.27
C PHE A 77 -3.53 -11.14 -3.42
N LYS A 78 -3.95 -12.39 -3.71
CA LYS A 78 -3.07 -13.57 -3.72
C LYS A 78 -1.85 -13.40 -4.63
N GLU A 79 -2.03 -12.82 -5.82
CA GLU A 79 -0.93 -12.57 -6.76
C GLU A 79 0.07 -11.56 -6.20
N ILE A 80 -0.44 -10.46 -5.63
CA ILE A 80 0.37 -9.41 -5.01
C ILE A 80 1.16 -10.00 -3.82
N TYR A 81 0.48 -10.74 -2.95
CA TYR A 81 1.12 -11.44 -1.83
C TYR A 81 2.23 -12.37 -2.29
N GLY A 82 1.96 -13.22 -3.29
CA GLY A 82 2.93 -14.19 -3.80
C GLY A 82 4.20 -13.56 -4.35
N ILE A 83 4.10 -12.40 -5.02
CA ILE A 83 5.26 -11.64 -5.52
C ILE A 83 6.11 -11.08 -4.38
N LEU A 84 5.49 -10.71 -3.25
CA LEU A 84 6.14 -9.97 -2.16
C LEU A 84 6.58 -10.85 -0.99
N SER A 85 6.05 -12.06 -0.88
CA SER A 85 6.40 -13.03 0.16
C SER A 85 7.54 -13.99 -0.23
N GLY A 86 7.91 -14.02 -1.51
CA GLY A 86 9.06 -14.79 -2.04
C GLY A 86 10.37 -14.05 -1.86
#